data_AF-A0A7S3NST1-F1
#
_entry.id   AF-A0A7S3NST1-F1
#
_cell.length_a   1.000
_cell.length_b   1.000
_cell.length_c   1.000
_cell.angle_alpha   90.00
_cell.angle_beta   90.00
_cell.angle_gamma   90.00
#
_symmetry.space_group_name_H-M   'P 1'
#
loop_
_entity.id
_entity.type
_entity.pdbx_description
1 polymer ?
#
loop_
_entity_poly.entity_id
_entity_poly.type
_entity_poly.pdbx_seq_one_letter_code
_entity_poly.pdbx_strand_id
1 'polypeptide(L)'
;LNQMSEEVDLKIKQLEQSANQLKADSNNLEALRKFEEILDLKYRKYGDGSHEVRSTKCEIAILCNILSMDSLQNNDFELTKKLLKKAEKLAEKDYRVLACTFNNYGC
;
A
#
# COMPACT_ATOMS: atom_id res chain seq x y z
N LEU A 1 13.53 17.56 -20.31
CA LEU A 1 12.30 17.54 -19.47
C LEU A 1 11.38 16.37 -19.85
N ASN A 2 11.11 16.08 -21.13
CA ASN A 2 10.27 14.92 -21.53
C ASN A 2 10.85 13.53 -21.21
N GLN A 3 12.14 13.28 -21.47
CA GLN A 3 12.74 11.95 -21.27
C GLN A 3 12.70 11.45 -19.82
N MET A 4 12.96 12.34 -18.85
CA MET A 4 12.96 11.98 -17.42
C MET A 4 11.55 11.64 -16.92
N SER A 5 10.51 12.22 -17.51
CA SER A 5 9.11 11.87 -17.18
C SER A 5 8.73 10.49 -17.71
N GLU A 6 9.19 10.15 -18.92
CA GLU A 6 8.95 8.85 -19.57
C GLU A 6 9.65 7.69 -18.84
N GLU A 7 10.89 7.91 -18.38
CA GLU A 7 11.62 6.92 -17.57
C GLU A 7 10.90 6.61 -16.25
N VAL A 8 10.36 7.64 -15.59
CA VAL A 8 9.58 7.47 -14.35
C VAL A 8 8.28 6.70 -14.62
N ASP A 9 7.59 6.96 -15.74
CA ASP A 9 6.39 6.21 -16.13
C ASP A 9 6.69 4.73 -16.36
N LEU A 10 7.77 4.43 -17.08
CA LEU A 10 8.18 3.06 -17.33
C LEU A 10 8.52 2.34 -16.01
N LYS A 11 9.24 3.01 -15.11
CA LYS A 11 9.61 2.47 -13.80
C LYS A 11 8.38 2.19 -12.93
N ILE A 12 7.42 3.13 -12.86
CA ILE A 12 6.15 2.94 -12.14
C ILE A 12 5.43 1.71 -12.69
N LYS A 13 5.29 1.60 -14.03
CA LYS A 13 4.59 0.47 -14.66
C LYS A 13 5.25 -0.88 -14.36
N GLN A 14 6.58 -0.95 -14.40
CA GLN A 14 7.33 -2.18 -14.06
C GLN A 14 7.14 -2.57 -12.59
N LEU A 15 7.21 -1.59 -11.69
CA LEU A 15 6.98 -1.83 -10.27
C LEU A 15 5.53 -2.29 -10.02
N GLU A 16 4.53 -1.69 -10.68
CA GLU A 16 3.12 -2.06 -10.53
C GLU A 16 2.86 -3.49 -11.02
N GLN A 17 3.43 -3.88 -12.16
CA GLN A 17 3.35 -5.28 -12.62
C GLN A 17 3.96 -6.24 -11.61
N SER A 18 5.17 -5.92 -11.10
CA SER A 18 5.84 -6.75 -10.10
C SER A 18 5.05 -6.83 -8.79
N ALA A 19 4.54 -5.71 -8.28
CA ALA A 19 3.78 -5.65 -7.04
C ALA A 19 2.46 -6.43 -7.14
N ASN A 20 1.77 -6.34 -8.28
CA ASN A 20 0.55 -7.10 -8.52
C ASN A 20 0.80 -8.61 -8.64
N GLN A 21 1.92 -9.02 -9.25
CA GLN A 21 2.32 -10.43 -9.26
C GLN A 21 2.63 -10.93 -7.85
N LEU A 22 3.40 -10.17 -7.06
CA LEU A 22 3.70 -10.51 -5.67
C LEU A 22 2.44 -10.63 -4.81
N LYS A 23 1.43 -9.77 -5.03
CA LYS A 23 0.11 -9.90 -4.41
C LYS A 23 -0.59 -11.20 -4.78
N ALA A 24 -0.59 -11.55 -6.07
CA ALA A 24 -1.20 -12.80 -6.55
C ALA A 24 -0.54 -14.04 -5.92
N ASP A 25 0.77 -13.97 -5.70
CA ASP A 25 1.57 -15.03 -5.07
C ASP A 25 1.53 -14.99 -3.52
N SER A 26 0.68 -14.14 -2.93
CA SER A 26 0.57 -13.91 -1.48
C SER A 26 1.87 -13.44 -0.80
N ASN A 27 2.83 -12.93 -1.57
CA ASN A 27 4.04 -12.31 -1.05
C ASN A 27 3.78 -10.84 -0.66
N ASN A 28 2.91 -10.66 0.32
CA ASN A 28 2.32 -9.37 0.69
C ASN A 28 3.36 -8.37 1.23
N LEU A 29 4.41 -8.85 1.91
CA LEU A 29 5.46 -7.98 2.45
C LEU A 29 6.30 -7.36 1.33
N GLU A 30 6.70 -8.16 0.33
CA GLU A 30 7.48 -7.63 -0.78
C GLU A 30 6.60 -6.77 -1.70
N ALA A 31 5.33 -7.14 -1.89
CA ALA A 31 4.36 -6.29 -2.57
C ALA A 31 4.22 -4.91 -1.89
N LEU A 32 4.11 -4.88 -0.56
CA LEU A 32 4.01 -3.65 0.22
C LEU A 32 5.20 -2.72 -0.06
N ARG A 33 6.43 -3.26 -0.03
CA ARG A 33 7.65 -2.48 -0.32
C ARG A 33 7.63 -1.90 -1.72
N LYS A 34 7.19 -2.66 -2.73
CA LYS A 34 7.06 -2.13 -4.10
C LYS A 34 6.01 -1.02 -4.19
N PHE A 35 4.87 -1.17 -3.52
CA PHE A 35 3.86 -0.10 -3.49
C PHE A 35 4.32 1.15 -2.77
N GLU A 36 5.15 1.05 -1.72
CA GLU A 36 5.77 2.21 -1.08
C GLU A 36 6.74 2.95 -2.01
N GLU A 37 7.53 2.21 -2.82
CA GLU A 37 8.38 2.80 -3.86
C GLU A 37 7.53 3.49 -4.95
N ILE A 38 6.45 2.83 -5.40
CA ILE A 38 5.50 3.41 -6.35
C ILE A 38 4.86 4.69 -5.79
N LEU A 39 4.50 4.69 -4.50
CA LEU A 39 3.86 5.83 -3.85
C LEU A 39 4.78 7.05 -3.86
N ASP A 40 6.06 6.88 -3.52
CA ASP A 40 7.04 7.96 -3.53
C ASP A 40 7.25 8.54 -4.95
N LEU A 41 7.35 7.68 -5.97
CA LEU A 41 7.44 8.11 -7.37
C LEU A 41 6.20 8.88 -7.82
N LYS A 42 5.00 8.35 -7.53
CA LYS A 42 3.73 8.98 -7.87
C LYS A 42 3.51 10.29 -7.11
N TYR A 43 3.93 10.36 -5.85
CA TYR A 43 3.84 11.57 -5.05
C TYR A 43 4.67 12.70 -5.66
N ARG A 44 5.93 12.42 -6.04
CA ARG A 44 6.81 13.41 -6.67
C ARG A 44 6.31 13.85 -8.05
N LYS A 45 5.64 12.96 -8.79
CA LYS A 45 5.16 13.21 -10.14
C LYS A 45 3.80 13.91 -10.20
N TYR A 46 2.83 13.44 -9.42
CA TYR A 46 1.43 13.84 -9.52
C TYR A 46 0.96 14.69 -8.31
N GLY A 47 1.68 14.65 -7.20
CA GLY A 47 1.32 15.33 -5.96
C GLY A 47 0.32 14.56 -5.09
N ASP A 48 0.27 14.87 -3.79
CA ASP A 48 -0.44 14.09 -2.77
C ASP A 48 -1.94 13.89 -3.03
N GLY A 49 -2.60 14.91 -3.59
CA GLY A 49 -4.04 14.90 -3.84
C GLY A 49 -4.48 14.16 -5.10
N SER A 50 -3.53 13.64 -5.89
CA SER A 50 -3.83 13.01 -7.17
C SER A 50 -4.60 11.70 -7.00
N HIS A 51 -5.29 11.28 -8.06
CA HIS A 51 -5.97 9.99 -8.05
C HIS A 51 -4.96 8.84 -7.98
N GLU A 52 -3.83 8.94 -8.68
CA GLU A 52 -2.75 7.95 -8.74
C GLU A 52 -2.14 7.71 -7.35
N VAL A 53 -1.90 8.78 -6.59
CA VAL A 53 -1.38 8.69 -5.22
C VAL A 53 -2.41 8.05 -4.30
N ARG A 54 -3.67 8.52 -4.33
CA ARG A 54 -4.74 7.95 -3.49
C ARG A 54 -4.99 6.48 -3.78
N SER A 55 -4.99 6.09 -5.06
CA SER A 55 -5.14 4.69 -5.45
C SER A 55 -4.01 3.83 -4.89
N THR A 56 -2.76 4.30 -4.95
CA THR A 56 -1.63 3.56 -4.37
C THR A 56 -1.66 3.53 -2.84
N LYS A 57 -2.09 4.60 -2.17
CA LYS A 57 -2.31 4.58 -0.71
C LYS A 57 -3.34 3.53 -0.29
N CYS A 58 -4.42 3.39 -1.07
CA CYS A 58 -5.45 2.38 -0.84
C CYS A 58 -4.89 0.95 -0.94
N GLU A 59 -4.07 0.67 -1.96
CA GLU A 59 -3.39 -0.63 -2.10
C GLU A 59 -2.46 -0.95 -0.92
N ILE A 60 -1.70 0.05 -0.45
CA ILE A 60 -0.85 -0.10 0.75
C ILE A 60 -1.70 -0.40 1.98
N ALA A 61 -2.82 0.30 2.15
CA ALA A 61 -3.70 0.09 3.30
C ALA A 61 -4.30 -1.33 3.32
N ILE A 62 -4.70 -1.85 2.16
CA ILE A 62 -5.17 -3.24 2.02
C ILE A 62 -4.07 -4.23 2.43
N LEU A 63 -2.84 -4.04 1.94
CA LEU A 63 -1.72 -4.90 2.30
C LEU A 63 -1.38 -4.85 3.79
N CYS A 64 -1.44 -3.66 4.39
CA CYS A 64 -1.26 -3.51 5.83
C CYS A 64 -2.34 -4.25 6.63
N ASN A 65 -3.60 -4.25 6.19
CA ASN A 65 -4.66 -5.04 6.82
C ASN A 65 -4.37 -6.55 6.75
N ILE A 66 -3.92 -7.06 5.61
CA ILE A 66 -3.56 -8.48 5.45
C ILE A 66 -2.39 -8.84 6.38
N LEU A 67 -1.28 -8.10 6.28
CA LEU A 67 -0.07 -8.36 7.07
C LEU A 67 -0.30 -8.18 8.58
N SER A 68 -1.25 -7.33 8.98
CA SER A 68 -1.60 -7.17 10.40
C SER A 68 -2.18 -8.44 11.00
N MET A 69 -2.93 -9.21 10.20
CA MET A 69 -3.50 -10.49 10.60
C MET A 69 -2.45 -11.59 10.63
N ASP A 70 -1.55 -11.61 9.64
CA ASP A 70 -0.39 -12.52 9.66
C ASP A 70 0.46 -12.27 10.92
N SER A 71 0.69 -11.00 11.27
CA SER A 71 1.44 -10.61 12.48
C SER A 71 0.69 -11.02 13.76
N LEU A 72 -0.63 -10.85 13.78
CA LEU A 72 -1.47 -11.20 14.93
C LEU A 72 -1.44 -12.70 15.20
N GLN A 73 -1.57 -13.52 14.15
CA GLN A 73 -1.47 -14.98 14.24
C GLN A 73 -0.12 -15.46 14.79
N ASN A 74 0.94 -14.68 14.57
CA ASN A 74 2.28 -14.93 15.10
C ASN A 74 2.53 -14.28 16.48
N ASN A 75 1.50 -13.72 17.13
CA ASN A 75 1.58 -13.00 18.41
C ASN A 75 2.47 -11.72 18.39
N ASP A 76 2.74 -11.14 17.22
CA ASP A 76 3.44 -9.84 17.12
C ASP A 76 2.44 -8.67 17.17
N PHE A 77 1.91 -8.43 18.38
CA PHE A 77 0.89 -7.40 18.61
C PHE A 77 1.38 -5.98 18.33
N GLU A 78 2.69 -5.73 18.47
CA GLU A 78 3.26 -4.41 18.21
C GLU A 78 3.33 -4.13 16.71
N LEU A 79 3.73 -5.12 15.91
CA LEU A 79 3.66 -4.99 14.46
C LEU A 79 2.22 -4.91 13.96
N THR A 80 1.31 -5.73 14.49
CA THR A 80 -0.13 -5.65 14.17
C THR A 80 -0.67 -4.23 14.36
N LYS A 81 -0.44 -3.61 15.53
CA LYS A 81 -0.90 -2.23 15.80
C LYS A 81 -0.26 -1.21 14.85
N LYS A 82 1.03 -1.36 14.53
CA LYS A 82 1.73 -0.45 13.60
C LYS A 82 1.15 -0.53 12.19
N LEU A 83 0.87 -1.75 11.71
CA LEU A 83 0.27 -1.98 10.40
C LEU A 83 -1.16 -1.43 10.32
N LEU A 84 -1.99 -1.67 11.35
CA LEU A 84 -3.36 -1.13 11.38
C LEU A 84 -3.40 0.41 11.42
N LYS A 85 -2.54 1.05 12.22
CA LYS A 85 -2.41 2.51 12.24
C LYS A 85 -2.00 3.07 10.86
N LYS A 86 -1.12 2.35 10.16
CA LYS A 86 -0.70 2.72 8.81
C LYS A 86 -1.84 2.58 7.82
N ALA A 87 -2.60 1.48 7.87
CA ALA A 87 -3.76 1.24 7.03
C ALA A 87 -4.82 2.34 7.22
N GLU A 88 -5.16 2.65 8.47
CA GLU A 88 -6.12 3.69 8.84
C GLU A 88 -5.74 5.06 8.27
N LYS A 89 -4.47 5.46 8.44
CA LYS A 89 -3.96 6.73 7.92
C LYS A 89 -4.05 6.83 6.40
N LEU A 90 -3.74 5.73 5.69
CA LEU A 90 -3.62 5.73 4.23
C LEU A 90 -4.95 5.51 3.50
N ALA A 91 -5.94 4.92 4.15
CA ALA A 91 -7.24 4.66 3.53
C ALA A 91 -8.01 5.94 3.16
N GLU A 92 -7.69 7.11 3.72
CA GLU A 92 -8.18 8.46 3.31
C GLU A 92 -9.60 8.51 2.71
N LYS A 93 -10.63 8.30 3.53
CA LYS A 93 -12.07 8.26 3.18
C LYS A 93 -12.52 7.08 2.30
N ASP A 94 -11.68 6.10 2.00
CA ASP A 94 -12.11 4.80 1.51
C ASP A 94 -12.76 4.01 2.66
N TYR A 95 -14.07 4.21 2.83
CA TYR A 95 -14.83 3.60 3.93
C TYR A 95 -14.83 2.07 3.88
N ARG A 96 -14.60 1.44 2.72
CA ARG A 96 -14.52 -0.02 2.64
C ARG A 96 -13.24 -0.53 3.28
N VAL A 97 -12.11 0.11 2.98
CA VAL A 97 -10.82 -0.24 3.59
C VAL A 97 -10.82 0.10 5.08
N LEU A 98 -11.37 1.27 5.46
CA LEU A 98 -11.51 1.65 6.87
C LEU A 98 -12.37 0.67 7.66
N ALA A 99 -13.50 0.21 7.11
CA ALA A 99 -14.34 -0.80 7.76
C ALA A 99 -13.55 -2.09 8.02
N CYS A 100 -12.76 -2.55 7.04
CA CYS A 100 -11.86 -3.69 7.24
C CYS A 100 -10.82 -3.41 8.33
N THR A 101 -10.18 -2.24 8.34
CA THR A 101 -9.17 -1.87 9.34
C THR A 101 -9.77 -1.82 10.75
N PHE A 102 -10.95 -1.25 10.93
CA PHE A 102 -11.61 -1.18 12.23
C PHE A 102 -12.14 -2.54 12.70
N ASN A 103 -12.61 -3.40 11.79
CA ASN A 103 -12.90 -4.78 12.14
C ASN A 103 -11.65 -5.51 12.63
N ASN A 104 -10.52 -5.30 11.95
CA ASN A 104 -9.24 -5.90 12.31
C ASN A 104 -8.69 -5.40 13.66
N TYR A 105 -8.96 -4.14 14.04
CA TYR A 105 -8.64 -3.64 15.39
C TYR A 105 -9.45 -4.33 16.51
N GLY A 106 -10.61 -4.89 16.18
CA GLY A 106 -11.46 -5.60 17.13
C GLY A 106 -11.06 -7.07 17.35
N CYS A 107 -10.13 -7.61 16.56
CA CYS A 107 -9.57 -8.95 16.71
C CYS A 107 -8.42 -8.96 17.75
#